data_AF-V5G9M8-F1
#
_entry.id   AF-V5G9M8-F1
#
_cell.length_a   1.000
_cell.length_b   1.000
_cell.length_c   1.000
_cell.angle_alpha   90.00
_cell.angle_beta   90.00
_cell.angle_gamma   90.00
#
_symmetry.space_group_name_H-M   'P 1'
#
loop_
_entity.id
_entity.type
_entity.pdbx_description
1 polymer ?
#
loop_
_entity_poly.entity_id
_entity_poly.type
_entity_poly.pdbx_seq_one_letter_code
_entity_poly.pdbx_strand_id
1 'polypeptide(L)'
;MTTRYRVEYALKSHRRDQLIEWIKGLLAVPFVLHSQPTAVYQEHSDKLLAVAADTHKRYAEIMRDVENLINDHIAHQHAGTEGKSKLKLLVPSVGLFFTPLLLEDAFNYQDKRRFISRRRFVSPSFNDIRLTLNTAQLMGLIRGSTIDLVTFDGDVTLYDDGASITDDNPVVHRIIRLLRQGKKVGIVTAAGYTEPSKYYGRLKGLLDAVHQDLVMTEAQRNGLIVLGGESNFLFRFDRSSPDLMTYVPQSEWVLDEMRSWRDDDITELLDIAEAALRQCVSNLHLPAAVLRKERAVGVFPLAGHKMHREQLEETVLVVQSTVDRSPVGSRLPFCAFNGGNDVFVDIGDKSWGVRVCQRYFGGIEQAKTLHIGDQFLSAGSNDFKARLACTTAWIANPLETVQLLDEMAELEEEEAYKKK
;
A
#
# COMPACT_ATOMS: atom_id res chain seq x y z
N MET A 1 27.72 -2.68 20.37
CA MET A 1 26.27 -2.74 20.15
C MET A 1 26.00 -2.46 18.68
N THR A 2 26.04 -3.51 17.86
CA THR A 2 25.68 -3.44 16.44
C THR A 2 24.16 -3.57 16.34
N THR A 3 23.54 -2.60 15.68
CA THR A 3 22.09 -2.48 15.48
C THR A 3 21.52 -3.78 14.87
N ARG A 4 20.74 -4.54 15.64
CA ARG A 4 19.86 -5.60 15.11
C ARG A 4 18.96 -4.96 14.06
N TYR A 5 19.03 -5.48 12.83
CA TYR A 5 18.26 -5.03 11.65
C TYR A 5 18.73 -3.73 10.98
N ARG A 6 20.00 -3.67 10.55
CA ARG A 6 20.22 -3.14 9.20
C ARG A 6 19.68 -4.18 8.24
N VAL A 7 18.48 -3.97 7.72
CA VAL A 7 18.00 -4.65 6.53
C VAL A 7 19.12 -4.53 5.49
N GLU A 8 19.75 -5.64 5.11
CA GLU A 8 20.79 -5.62 4.09
C GLU A 8 20.12 -5.25 2.76
N TYR A 9 20.25 -3.97 2.40
CA TYR A 9 19.79 -3.40 1.13
C TYR A 9 20.47 -4.03 -0.11
N ALA A 10 21.47 -4.90 0.09
CA ALA A 10 22.25 -5.51 -0.98
C ALA A 10 21.56 -6.71 -1.66
N LEU A 11 20.66 -7.42 -0.97
CA LEU A 11 19.93 -8.58 -1.53
C LEU A 11 18.53 -8.21 -2.04
N LYS A 12 18.10 -6.96 -1.85
CA LYS A 12 16.81 -6.46 -2.33
C LYS A 12 16.93 -6.03 -3.80
N SER A 13 16.51 -6.90 -4.70
CA SER A 13 15.87 -6.47 -5.95
C SER A 13 14.57 -5.75 -5.56
N HIS A 14 14.67 -4.52 -5.05
CA HIS A 14 13.49 -3.72 -4.74
C HIS A 14 12.68 -3.56 -6.02
N ARG A 15 11.36 -3.79 -5.95
CA ARG A 15 10.46 -3.30 -7.00
C ARG A 15 10.59 -1.78 -7.02
N ARG A 16 11.35 -1.28 -8.01
CA ARG A 16 11.50 0.16 -8.24
C ARG A 16 10.35 0.58 -9.12
N ASP A 17 9.42 1.32 -8.53
CA ASP A 17 8.39 2.00 -9.29
C ASP A 17 9.06 2.89 -10.35
N GLN A 18 8.75 2.62 -11.61
CA GLN A 18 9.41 3.28 -12.73
C GLN A 18 9.02 4.76 -12.83
N LEU A 19 7.83 5.15 -12.36
CA LEU A 19 7.46 6.56 -12.29
C LEU A 19 8.33 7.29 -11.26
N ILE A 20 8.55 6.67 -10.09
CA ILE A 20 9.41 7.22 -9.04
C ILE A 20 10.87 7.34 -9.52
N GLU A 21 11.42 6.28 -10.11
CA GLU A 21 12.78 6.32 -10.66
C GLU A 21 12.92 7.32 -11.80
N TRP A 22 11.91 7.45 -12.65
CA TRP A 22 11.92 8.42 -13.74
C TRP A 22 11.94 9.86 -13.20
N ILE A 23 11.04 10.21 -12.27
CA ILE A 23 11.02 11.54 -11.62
C ILE A 23 12.35 11.80 -10.89
N LYS A 24 12.86 10.81 -10.15
CA LYS A 24 14.18 10.91 -9.49
C LYS A 24 15.30 11.21 -10.51
N GLY A 25 15.29 10.56 -11.67
CA GLY A 25 16.21 10.83 -12.77
C GLY A 25 16.11 12.26 -13.29
N LEU A 26 14.88 12.79 -13.44
CA LEU A 26 14.66 14.19 -13.83
C LEU A 26 15.24 15.17 -12.81
N LEU A 27 15.07 14.93 -11.51
CA LEU A 27 15.61 15.81 -10.46
C LEU A 27 17.12 15.66 -10.25
N ALA A 28 17.72 14.54 -10.64
CA ALA A 28 19.16 14.35 -10.57
C ALA A 28 19.92 15.34 -11.47
N VAL A 29 19.34 15.75 -12.60
CA VAL A 29 19.97 16.71 -13.52
C VAL A 29 20.21 18.08 -12.85
N PRO A 30 19.18 18.80 -12.33
CA PRO A 30 19.41 20.03 -11.59
C PRO A 30 20.27 19.83 -10.35
N PHE A 31 20.19 18.67 -9.69
CA PHE A 31 21.10 18.37 -8.59
C PHE A 31 22.55 18.43 -9.05
N VAL A 32 22.93 17.75 -10.14
CA VAL A 32 24.33 17.75 -10.64
C VAL A 32 24.79 19.15 -11.05
N LEU A 33 23.92 19.91 -11.73
CA LEU A 33 24.24 21.26 -12.19
C LEU A 33 24.44 22.26 -11.03
N HIS A 34 23.76 22.04 -9.90
CA HIS A 34 23.86 22.89 -8.72
C HIS A 34 24.71 22.28 -7.59
N SER A 35 25.09 21.00 -7.70
CA SER A 35 25.99 20.31 -6.78
C SER A 35 27.40 20.82 -7.03
N GLN A 36 27.96 21.52 -6.06
CA GLN A 36 29.31 22.07 -6.19
C GLN A 36 30.35 20.96 -6.04
N PRO A 37 31.39 20.91 -6.89
CA PRO A 37 32.63 20.23 -6.58
C PRO A 37 33.71 21.28 -6.33
N THR A 38 33.78 21.95 -5.17
CA THR A 38 34.98 22.75 -4.82
C THR A 38 35.01 23.24 -3.37
N ALA A 39 35.80 22.54 -2.56
CA ALA A 39 36.66 22.94 -1.43
C ALA A 39 36.68 24.36 -0.81
N VAL A 40 35.63 25.19 -0.90
CA VAL A 40 35.57 26.48 -0.18
C VAL A 40 34.23 26.58 0.53
N TYR A 41 34.18 25.96 1.72
CA TYR A 41 33.14 26.19 2.71
C TYR A 41 33.17 27.67 3.14
N GLN A 42 32.40 28.52 2.47
CA GLN A 42 31.93 29.75 3.08
C GLN A 42 30.62 29.43 3.79
N GLU A 43 30.72 28.95 5.03
CA GLU A 43 29.61 28.49 5.89
C GLU A 43 28.54 29.57 6.15
N HIS A 44 28.80 30.83 5.80
CA HIS A 44 27.87 31.94 5.97
C HIS A 44 27.87 32.89 4.76
N SER A 45 27.34 32.47 3.61
CA SER A 45 27.13 33.39 2.49
C SER A 45 25.69 33.33 1.97
N ASP A 46 25.10 34.49 1.71
CA ASP A 46 23.82 34.66 1.00
C ASP A 46 23.76 33.86 -0.30
N LYS A 47 24.94 33.55 -0.86
CA LYS A 47 25.14 32.69 -2.02
C LYS A 47 24.60 31.27 -1.84
N LEU A 48 24.71 30.67 -0.65
CA LEU A 48 24.17 29.32 -0.41
C LEU A 48 22.64 29.30 -0.36
N LEU A 49 22.04 30.35 0.20
CA LEU A 49 20.59 30.54 0.23
C LEU A 49 20.05 30.78 -1.18
N ALA A 50 20.73 31.61 -1.98
CA ALA A 50 20.38 31.82 -3.39
C ALA A 50 20.43 30.51 -4.19
N VAL A 51 21.51 29.73 -4.07
CA VAL A 51 21.61 28.42 -4.76
C VAL A 51 20.52 27.45 -4.29
N ALA A 52 20.13 27.47 -3.01
CA ALA A 52 19.03 26.64 -2.52
C ALA A 52 17.69 27.07 -3.12
N ALA A 53 17.43 28.38 -3.20
CA ALA A 53 16.22 28.92 -3.81
C ALA A 53 16.16 28.59 -5.32
N ASP A 54 17.28 28.70 -6.04
CA ASP A 54 17.36 28.32 -7.45
C ASP A 54 17.12 26.82 -7.65
N THR A 55 17.71 25.98 -6.78
CA THR A 55 17.49 24.52 -6.82
C THR A 55 16.04 24.16 -6.54
N HIS A 56 15.43 24.79 -5.52
CA HIS A 56 14.01 24.63 -5.20
C HIS A 56 13.13 24.99 -6.40
N LYS A 57 13.37 26.15 -7.02
CA LYS A 57 12.62 26.59 -8.19
C LYS A 57 12.71 25.59 -9.35
N ARG A 58 13.91 25.05 -9.62
CA ARG A 58 14.08 24.03 -10.67
C ARG A 58 13.36 22.72 -10.38
N TYR A 59 13.41 22.23 -9.14
CA TYR A 59 12.68 21.03 -8.76
C TYR A 59 11.17 21.25 -8.84
N ALA A 60 10.66 22.39 -8.38
CA ALA A 60 9.24 22.75 -8.48
C ALA A 60 8.77 22.85 -9.95
N GLU A 61 9.56 23.49 -10.83
CA GLU A 61 9.30 23.55 -12.28
C GLU A 61 9.16 22.15 -12.89
N ILE A 62 10.10 21.24 -12.58
CA ILE A 62 10.04 19.85 -13.08
C ILE A 62 8.82 19.11 -12.54
N MET A 63 8.50 19.28 -11.26
CA MET A 63 7.31 18.65 -10.66
C MET A 63 6.03 19.12 -11.34
N ARG A 64 5.91 20.41 -11.65
CA ARG A 64 4.78 20.94 -12.44
C ARG A 64 4.72 20.36 -13.85
N ASP A 65 5.87 20.22 -14.52
CA ASP A 65 5.91 19.63 -15.87
C ASP A 65 5.49 18.15 -15.86
N VAL A 66 5.89 17.39 -14.82
CA VAL A 66 5.44 16.01 -14.61
C VAL A 66 3.95 15.96 -14.29
N GLU A 67 3.45 16.86 -13.45
CA GLU A 67 2.02 16.99 -13.12
C GLU A 67 1.19 17.22 -14.38
N ASN A 68 1.65 18.08 -15.30
CA ASN A 68 0.99 18.29 -16.58
C ASN A 68 0.94 17.02 -17.45
N LEU A 69 1.99 16.19 -17.43
CA LEU A 69 2.01 14.91 -18.14
C LEU A 69 1.05 13.88 -17.51
N ILE A 70 0.88 13.92 -16.19
CA ILE A 70 -0.10 13.09 -15.48
C ILE A 70 -1.51 13.54 -15.81
N ASN A 71 -1.79 14.85 -15.80
CA ASN A 71 -3.09 15.40 -16.19
C ASN A 71 -3.44 15.07 -17.65
N ASP A 72 -2.46 15.12 -18.57
CA ASP A 72 -2.62 14.62 -19.94
C ASP A 72 -2.96 13.11 -19.99
N HIS A 73 -2.29 12.29 -19.18
CA HIS A 73 -2.60 10.87 -19.09
C HIS A 73 -4.02 10.62 -18.55
N ILE A 74 -4.44 11.34 -17.52
CA ILE A 74 -5.80 11.30 -16.97
C ILE A 74 -6.82 11.64 -18.07
N ALA A 75 -6.59 12.71 -18.85
CA ALA A 75 -7.48 13.08 -19.96
C ALA A 75 -7.59 11.96 -21.02
N HIS A 76 -6.47 11.32 -21.38
CA HIS A 76 -6.48 10.17 -22.29
C HIS A 76 -7.21 8.96 -21.69
N GLN A 77 -7.06 8.72 -20.39
CA GLN A 77 -7.74 7.65 -19.64
C GLN A 77 -9.26 7.83 -19.68
N HIS A 78 -9.75 9.05 -19.45
CA HIS A 78 -11.18 9.35 -19.60
C HIS A 78 -11.70 9.16 -21.03
N ALA A 79 -10.84 9.34 -22.03
CA ALA A 79 -11.16 9.13 -23.44
C ALA A 79 -10.97 7.66 -23.90
N GLY A 80 -10.53 6.74 -23.03
CA GLY A 80 -10.21 5.35 -23.40
C GLY A 80 -9.02 5.23 -24.36
N THR A 81 -8.09 6.17 -24.29
CA THR A 81 -6.91 6.26 -25.15
C THR A 81 -5.60 6.43 -24.35
N GLU A 82 -5.58 5.99 -23.09
CA GLU A 82 -4.43 6.08 -22.16
C GLU A 82 -3.13 5.50 -22.74
N GLY A 83 -3.23 4.50 -23.63
CA GLY A 83 -2.10 3.94 -24.37
C GLY A 83 -1.36 4.94 -25.28
N LYS A 84 -1.97 6.10 -25.58
CA LYS A 84 -1.44 7.13 -26.48
C LYS A 84 -0.84 8.33 -25.75
N SER A 85 -0.98 8.42 -24.42
CA SER A 85 -0.47 9.59 -23.70
C SER A 85 1.06 9.65 -23.72
N LYS A 86 1.62 10.87 -23.64
CA LYS A 86 3.08 11.04 -23.60
C LYS A 86 3.70 10.38 -22.37
N LEU A 87 3.01 10.42 -21.22
CA LEU A 87 3.48 9.76 -20.01
C LEU A 87 3.59 8.24 -20.19
N LYS A 88 2.64 7.60 -20.89
CA LYS A 88 2.66 6.16 -21.16
C LYS A 88 3.84 5.76 -22.05
N LEU A 89 4.21 6.61 -23.01
CA LEU A 89 5.41 6.40 -23.82
C LEU A 89 6.70 6.46 -22.98
N LEU A 90 6.79 7.43 -22.06
CA LEU A 90 7.99 7.66 -21.24
C LEU A 90 8.12 6.65 -20.10
N VAL A 91 7.00 6.24 -19.51
CA VAL A 91 6.91 5.28 -18.42
C VAL A 91 5.87 4.20 -18.79
N PRO A 92 6.24 3.18 -19.59
CA PRO A 92 5.30 2.16 -20.07
C PRO A 92 4.54 1.41 -18.99
N SER A 93 5.11 1.29 -17.79
CA SER A 93 4.48 0.66 -16.63
C SER A 93 3.54 1.56 -15.85
N VAL A 94 3.33 2.83 -16.24
CA VAL A 94 2.41 3.73 -15.55
C VAL A 94 0.99 3.16 -15.59
N GLY A 95 0.34 3.15 -14.44
CA GLY A 95 -1.02 2.69 -14.26
C GLY A 95 -2.03 3.82 -14.41
N LEU A 96 -3.23 3.58 -13.89
CA LEU A 96 -4.31 4.55 -13.86
C LEU A 96 -4.08 5.58 -12.73
N PHE A 97 -4.63 6.78 -12.91
CA PHE A 97 -4.76 7.77 -11.85
C PHE A 97 -6.25 8.03 -11.57
N PHE A 98 -6.60 8.11 -10.30
CA PHE A 98 -7.98 8.38 -9.85
C PHE A 98 -8.20 9.84 -9.46
N THR A 99 -7.11 10.59 -9.26
CA THR A 99 -7.10 12.01 -8.95
C THR A 99 -5.91 12.68 -9.64
N PRO A 100 -5.98 14.00 -9.90
CA PRO A 100 -4.79 14.79 -10.22
C PRO A 100 -3.74 14.68 -9.11
N LEU A 101 -2.47 14.60 -9.49
CA LEU A 101 -1.35 14.63 -8.53
C LEU A 101 -0.76 16.04 -8.50
N LEU A 102 -1.03 16.80 -7.43
CA LEU A 102 -0.55 18.18 -7.24
C LEU A 102 0.94 18.17 -6.83
N LEU A 103 1.81 17.79 -7.76
CA LEU A 103 3.23 17.52 -7.50
C LEU A 103 4.03 18.77 -7.16
N GLU A 104 3.76 19.92 -7.79
CA GLU A 104 4.48 21.16 -7.46
C GLU A 104 4.20 21.55 -6.00
N ASP A 105 2.93 21.57 -5.60
CA ASP A 105 2.51 21.87 -4.24
C ASP A 105 2.99 20.85 -3.22
N ALA A 106 2.91 19.55 -3.56
CA ALA A 106 3.39 18.48 -2.71
C ALA A 106 4.90 18.54 -2.52
N PHE A 107 5.66 18.87 -3.58
CA PHE A 107 7.10 19.07 -3.48
C PHE A 107 7.40 20.28 -2.59
N ASN A 108 6.71 21.40 -2.77
CA ASN A 108 6.89 22.58 -1.93
C ASN A 108 6.60 22.28 -0.45
N TYR A 109 5.59 21.47 -0.18
CA TYR A 109 5.25 21.00 1.16
C TYR A 109 6.36 20.12 1.76
N GLN A 110 6.81 19.09 1.03
CA GLN A 110 7.86 18.20 1.52
C GLN A 110 9.23 18.87 1.61
N ASP A 111 9.58 19.78 0.69
CA ASP A 111 10.86 20.48 0.71
C ASP A 111 11.01 21.40 1.93
N LYS A 112 9.93 22.01 2.40
CA LYS A 112 9.93 22.80 3.65
C LYS A 112 10.27 21.96 4.88
N ARG A 113 9.86 20.68 4.89
CA ARG A 113 10.06 19.75 6.02
C ARG A 113 11.37 18.98 5.94
N ARG A 114 11.78 18.63 4.72
CA ARG A 114 12.91 17.72 4.44
C ARG A 114 14.14 18.41 3.87
N PHE A 115 14.03 19.68 3.50
CA PHE A 115 15.12 20.51 2.96
C PHE A 115 15.81 19.84 1.75
N ILE A 116 15.02 19.21 0.88
CA ILE A 116 15.48 18.44 -0.29
C ILE A 116 16.39 19.31 -1.17
N SER A 117 15.97 20.53 -1.48
CA SER A 117 16.65 21.54 -2.31
C SER A 117 17.90 22.15 -1.66
N ARG A 118 18.06 22.00 -0.34
CA ARG A 118 19.22 22.52 0.41
C ARG A 118 20.39 21.55 0.46
N ARG A 119 20.17 20.28 0.09
CA ARG A 119 21.23 19.26 0.05
C ARG A 119 22.22 19.57 -1.07
N ARG A 120 23.50 19.31 -0.80
CA ARG A 120 24.61 19.54 -1.76
C ARG A 120 25.41 18.29 -2.09
N PHE A 121 25.36 17.28 -1.22
CA PHE A 121 26.11 16.04 -1.35
C PHE A 121 25.19 14.83 -1.58
N VAL A 122 23.89 14.99 -1.38
CA VAL A 122 22.90 13.92 -1.49
C VAL A 122 21.78 14.40 -2.39
N SER A 123 21.63 13.76 -3.54
CA SER A 123 20.55 14.05 -4.48
C SER A 123 19.19 13.64 -3.90
N PRO A 124 18.07 14.12 -4.47
CA PRO A 124 16.75 13.56 -4.17
C PRO A 124 16.77 12.04 -4.27
N SER A 125 16.33 11.38 -3.21
CA SER A 125 16.30 9.92 -3.10
C SER A 125 14.97 9.36 -3.60
N PHE A 126 14.90 8.04 -3.79
CA PHE A 126 13.64 7.35 -4.10
C PHE A 126 12.56 7.67 -3.06
N ASN A 127 12.93 7.68 -1.78
CA ASN A 127 12.00 7.99 -0.68
C ASN A 127 11.52 9.44 -0.68
N ASP A 128 12.34 10.39 -1.13
CA ASP A 128 11.89 11.78 -1.24
C ASP A 128 10.79 11.93 -2.29
N ILE A 129 10.96 11.25 -3.43
CA ILE A 129 9.94 11.24 -4.49
C ILE A 129 8.70 10.46 -4.05
N ARG A 130 8.87 9.27 -3.44
CA ARG A 130 7.76 8.44 -2.90
C ARG A 130 6.88 9.24 -1.94
N LEU A 131 7.50 9.95 -0.99
CA LEU A 131 6.75 10.72 0.00
C LEU A 131 6.13 11.98 -0.60
N THR A 132 6.79 12.61 -1.57
CA THR A 132 6.18 13.70 -2.36
C THR A 132 4.93 13.21 -3.10
N LEU A 133 4.96 12.01 -3.69
CA LEU A 133 3.80 11.40 -4.33
C LEU A 133 2.69 11.03 -3.33
N ASN A 134 3.03 10.56 -2.13
CA ASN A 134 2.05 10.34 -1.06
C ASN A 134 1.32 11.65 -0.71
N THR A 135 2.06 12.75 -0.53
CA THR A 135 1.49 14.08 -0.30
C THR A 135 0.62 14.55 -1.48
N ALA A 136 1.10 14.38 -2.71
CA ALA A 136 0.35 14.78 -3.91
C ALA A 136 -0.99 14.04 -4.04
N GLN A 137 -1.00 12.75 -3.69
CA GLN A 137 -2.21 11.93 -3.62
C GLN A 137 -3.18 12.42 -2.55
N LEU A 138 -2.70 12.72 -1.34
CA LEU A 138 -3.52 13.31 -0.27
C LEU A 138 -4.12 14.64 -0.71
N MET A 139 -3.29 15.54 -1.23
CA MET A 139 -3.75 16.85 -1.72
C MET A 139 -4.77 16.70 -2.85
N GLY A 140 -4.55 15.78 -3.80
CA GLY A 140 -5.50 15.48 -4.88
C GLY A 140 -6.85 14.98 -4.37
N LEU A 141 -6.85 14.07 -3.38
CA LEU A 141 -8.07 13.58 -2.74
C LEU A 141 -8.82 14.69 -1.98
N ILE A 142 -8.11 15.44 -1.13
CA ILE A 142 -8.69 16.45 -0.21
C ILE A 142 -9.20 17.67 -0.97
N ARG A 143 -8.47 18.14 -1.99
CA ARG A 143 -8.86 19.33 -2.75
C ARG A 143 -9.83 19.02 -3.88
N GLY A 144 -9.73 17.82 -4.46
CA GLY A 144 -10.63 17.38 -5.52
C GLY A 144 -11.99 16.89 -5.01
N SER A 145 -12.04 16.31 -3.80
CA SER A 145 -13.26 15.73 -3.23
C SER A 145 -13.18 15.58 -1.70
N THR A 146 -13.64 14.45 -1.15
CA THR A 146 -13.51 14.06 0.25
C THR A 146 -12.92 12.66 0.32
N ILE A 147 -12.13 12.39 1.36
CA ILE A 147 -11.69 11.01 1.66
C ILE A 147 -12.80 10.36 2.49
N ASP A 148 -13.55 9.45 1.87
CA ASP A 148 -14.70 8.78 2.49
C ASP A 148 -14.33 7.37 2.97
N LEU A 149 -13.34 6.74 2.35
CA LEU A 149 -12.82 5.42 2.73
C LEU A 149 -11.29 5.45 2.82
N VAL A 150 -10.76 4.99 3.95
CA VAL A 150 -9.34 4.69 4.12
C VAL A 150 -9.20 3.19 4.33
N THR A 151 -8.43 2.54 3.46
CA THR A 151 -8.08 1.13 3.62
C THR A 151 -6.61 1.00 4.03
N PHE A 152 -6.34 0.06 4.91
CA PHE A 152 -5.01 -0.22 5.41
C PHE A 152 -4.64 -1.65 5.09
N ASP A 153 -3.41 -1.86 4.66
CA ASP A 153 -2.78 -3.16 4.83
C ASP A 153 -2.51 -3.44 6.31
N GLY A 154 -2.36 -4.72 6.67
CA GLY A 154 -2.05 -5.15 8.02
C GLY A 154 -0.57 -5.04 8.36
N ASP A 155 0.19 -6.09 8.03
CA ASP A 155 1.61 -6.24 8.36
C ASP A 155 2.48 -5.14 7.72
N VAL A 156 3.50 -4.67 8.44
CA VAL A 156 4.43 -3.59 8.03
C VAL A 156 3.75 -2.22 7.80
N THR A 157 2.41 -2.16 7.92
CA THR A 157 1.60 -0.96 7.72
C THR A 157 0.98 -0.44 9.00
N LEU A 158 0.23 -1.29 9.72
CA LEU A 158 -0.39 -0.94 11.01
C LEU A 158 0.48 -1.36 12.21
N TYR A 159 1.31 -2.38 12.02
CA TYR A 159 2.19 -2.97 13.02
C TYR A 159 3.42 -3.58 12.35
N ASP A 160 4.49 -3.79 13.13
CA ASP A 160 5.68 -4.48 12.63
C ASP A 160 5.35 -5.92 12.21
N ASP A 161 6.16 -6.49 11.32
CA ASP A 161 5.97 -7.83 10.75
C ASP A 161 5.71 -8.90 11.83
N GLY A 162 4.53 -9.53 11.75
CA GLY A 162 4.09 -10.58 12.68
C GLY A 162 3.64 -10.09 14.06
N ALA A 163 3.57 -8.77 14.28
CA ALA A 163 3.09 -8.17 15.53
C ALA A 163 1.56 -7.92 15.51
N SER A 164 1.07 -7.35 16.61
CA SER A 164 -0.33 -6.97 16.80
C SER A 164 -0.46 -5.50 17.18
N ILE A 165 -1.62 -4.90 16.95
CA ILE A 165 -1.98 -3.59 17.48
C ILE A 165 -2.27 -3.70 18.98
N THR A 166 -1.41 -3.07 19.78
CA THR A 166 -1.63 -2.85 21.22
C THR A 166 -2.33 -1.51 21.48
N ASP A 167 -2.85 -1.35 22.69
CA ASP A 167 -3.64 -0.18 23.09
C ASP A 167 -2.84 1.14 22.99
N ASP A 168 -1.52 1.08 23.15
CA ASP A 168 -0.60 2.21 23.06
C ASP A 168 -0.08 2.49 21.64
N ASN A 169 -0.50 1.69 20.64
CA ASN A 169 -0.04 1.88 19.27
C ASN A 169 -0.52 3.25 18.73
N PRO A 170 0.40 4.11 18.25
CA PRO A 170 0.06 5.48 17.84
C PRO A 170 -0.92 5.55 16.67
N VAL A 171 -1.12 4.48 15.89
CA VAL A 171 -2.10 4.47 14.79
C VAL A 171 -3.55 4.45 15.29
N VAL A 172 -3.79 3.88 16.48
CA VAL A 172 -5.15 3.64 17.01
C VAL A 172 -5.94 4.95 17.09
N HIS A 173 -5.38 6.00 17.71
CA HIS A 173 -6.11 7.25 17.86
C HIS A 173 -6.34 7.99 16.53
N ARG A 174 -5.45 7.79 15.52
CA ARG A 174 -5.69 8.34 14.18
C ARG A 174 -6.86 7.63 13.51
N ILE A 175 -6.93 6.29 13.59
CA ILE A 175 -8.06 5.53 13.04
C ILE A 175 -9.37 5.91 13.76
N ILE A 176 -9.34 6.04 15.09
CA ILE A 176 -10.48 6.55 15.88
C ILE A 176 -10.93 7.92 15.39
N ARG A 177 -9.99 8.85 15.10
CA ARG A 177 -10.32 10.15 14.50
C ARG A 177 -11.03 10.02 13.16
N LEU A 178 -10.57 9.14 12.26
CA LEU A 178 -11.22 8.91 10.96
C LEU A 178 -12.66 8.44 11.13
N LEU A 179 -12.88 7.45 12.00
CA LEU A 179 -14.21 6.91 12.28
C LEU A 179 -15.12 7.98 12.91
N ARG A 180 -14.61 8.79 13.85
CA ARG A 180 -15.35 9.93 14.43
C ARG A 180 -15.70 11.02 13.42
N GLN A 181 -14.94 11.16 12.34
CA GLN A 181 -15.26 12.04 11.22
C GLN A 181 -16.26 11.42 10.23
N GLY A 182 -16.72 10.19 10.48
CA GLY A 182 -17.65 9.48 9.61
C GLY A 182 -17.00 8.75 8.42
N LYS A 183 -15.67 8.82 8.29
CA LYS A 183 -14.93 8.07 7.28
C LYS A 183 -15.01 6.58 7.56
N LYS A 184 -15.04 5.78 6.51
CA LYS A 184 -15.03 4.32 6.59
C LYS A 184 -13.59 3.82 6.62
N VAL A 185 -13.37 2.73 7.33
CA VAL A 185 -12.07 2.10 7.52
C VAL A 185 -12.16 0.62 7.19
N GLY A 186 -11.34 0.18 6.22
CA GLY A 186 -11.16 -1.23 5.90
C GLY A 186 -9.74 -1.68 6.22
N ILE A 187 -9.57 -2.80 6.90
CA ILE A 187 -8.25 -3.43 7.08
C ILE A 187 -8.21 -4.63 6.14
N VAL A 188 -7.38 -4.56 5.10
CA VAL A 188 -7.24 -5.60 4.07
C VAL A 188 -5.93 -6.34 4.30
N THR A 189 -5.98 -7.61 4.69
CA THR A 189 -4.79 -8.37 5.10
C THR A 189 -4.69 -9.70 4.36
N ALA A 190 -3.46 -10.11 4.07
CA ALA A 190 -3.15 -11.43 3.52
C ALA A 190 -3.45 -12.57 4.51
N ALA A 191 -3.50 -12.28 5.81
CA ALA A 191 -3.88 -13.27 6.80
C ALA A 191 -5.33 -13.74 6.56
N GLY A 192 -5.48 -15.00 6.14
CA GLY A 192 -6.77 -15.62 5.82
C GLY A 192 -7.22 -16.65 6.86
N TYR A 193 -7.80 -16.15 7.97
CA TYR A 193 -8.46 -16.95 8.99
C TYR A 193 -9.98 -16.96 8.81
N THR A 194 -10.61 -18.07 9.17
CA THR A 194 -12.07 -18.20 9.29
C THR A 194 -12.57 -17.75 10.65
N GLU A 195 -11.71 -17.79 11.68
CA GLU A 195 -12.08 -17.47 13.06
C GLU A 195 -11.90 -15.97 13.39
N PRO A 196 -12.94 -15.27 13.89
CA PRO A 196 -12.82 -13.88 14.34
C PRO A 196 -11.73 -13.66 15.40
N SER A 197 -11.57 -14.59 16.34
CA SER A 197 -10.61 -14.51 17.44
C SER A 197 -9.15 -14.33 17.00
N LYS A 198 -8.79 -14.84 15.81
CA LYS A 198 -7.45 -14.65 15.24
C LYS A 198 -7.21 -13.21 14.81
N TYR A 199 -8.20 -12.57 14.19
CA TYR A 199 -8.12 -11.15 13.84
C TYR A 199 -8.19 -10.27 15.09
N TYR A 200 -9.02 -10.63 16.07
CA TYR A 200 -9.04 -9.93 17.35
C TYR A 200 -7.66 -9.93 18.02
N GLY A 201 -6.97 -11.07 18.05
CA GLY A 201 -5.60 -11.13 18.58
C GLY A 201 -4.59 -10.21 17.87
N ARG A 202 -4.78 -9.92 16.58
CA ARG A 202 -3.93 -9.01 15.78
C ARG A 202 -4.34 -7.54 15.92
N LEU A 203 -5.63 -7.27 16.16
CA LEU A 203 -6.21 -5.92 16.11
C LEU A 203 -6.78 -5.45 17.46
N LYS A 204 -6.50 -6.18 18.55
CA LYS A 204 -7.11 -5.98 19.88
C LYS A 204 -7.15 -4.51 20.29
N GLY A 205 -6.01 -3.82 20.27
CA GLY A 205 -5.93 -2.42 20.74
C GLY A 205 -6.83 -1.46 19.94
N LEU A 206 -7.02 -1.71 18.65
CA LEU A 206 -7.94 -0.93 17.82
C LEU A 206 -9.41 -1.28 18.12
N LEU A 207 -9.74 -2.56 18.16
CA LEU A 207 -11.12 -3.02 18.38
C LEU A 207 -11.63 -2.59 19.76
N ASP A 208 -10.80 -2.73 20.78
CA ASP A 208 -11.11 -2.28 22.14
C ASP A 208 -11.29 -0.77 22.20
N ALA A 209 -10.44 0.01 21.53
CA ALA A 209 -10.58 1.45 21.45
C ALA A 209 -11.91 1.87 20.79
N VAL A 210 -12.33 1.22 19.70
CA VAL A 210 -13.62 1.48 19.05
C VAL A 210 -14.80 1.09 19.95
N HIS A 211 -14.67 -0.01 20.70
CA HIS A 211 -15.68 -0.46 21.64
C HIS A 211 -15.86 0.50 22.82
N GLN A 212 -14.75 1.01 23.37
CA GLN A 212 -14.71 1.87 24.55
C GLN A 212 -15.03 3.34 24.23
N ASP A 213 -14.96 3.76 22.96
CA ASP A 213 -15.26 5.13 22.56
C ASP A 213 -16.72 5.52 22.84
N LEU A 214 -16.96 6.38 23.82
CA LEU A 214 -18.33 6.80 24.18
C LEU A 214 -18.91 7.91 23.29
N VAL A 215 -18.09 8.49 22.40
CA VAL A 215 -18.46 9.62 21.54
C VAL A 215 -18.99 9.15 20.19
N MET A 216 -18.46 8.04 19.66
CA MET A 216 -18.87 7.54 18.35
C MET A 216 -20.35 7.15 18.30
N THR A 217 -21.01 7.53 17.21
CA THR A 217 -22.32 6.98 16.84
C THR A 217 -22.19 5.52 16.40
N GLU A 218 -23.29 4.78 16.41
CA GLU A 218 -23.30 3.40 15.91
C GLU A 218 -22.88 3.32 14.42
N ALA A 219 -23.33 4.26 13.59
CA ALA A 219 -22.95 4.34 12.18
C ALA A 219 -21.44 4.57 11.96
N GLN A 220 -20.78 5.27 12.88
CA GLN A 220 -19.34 5.48 12.86
C GLN A 220 -18.57 4.22 13.27
N ARG A 221 -19.02 3.51 14.32
CA ARG A 221 -18.43 2.23 14.73
C ARG A 221 -18.57 1.17 13.64
N ASN A 222 -19.75 1.08 13.03
CA ASN A 222 -20.04 0.19 11.91
C ASN A 222 -19.28 0.61 10.62
N GLY A 223 -18.51 1.70 10.67
CA GLY A 223 -17.58 2.09 9.63
C GLY A 223 -16.27 1.30 9.62
N LEU A 224 -16.04 0.37 10.55
CA LEU A 224 -14.86 -0.50 10.58
C LEU A 224 -15.18 -1.92 10.08
N ILE A 225 -14.41 -2.38 9.09
CA ILE A 225 -14.41 -3.77 8.62
C ILE A 225 -12.98 -4.32 8.51
N VAL A 226 -12.87 -5.65 8.58
CA VAL A 226 -11.63 -6.40 8.33
C VAL A 226 -11.89 -7.38 7.21
N LEU A 227 -11.03 -7.39 6.20
CA LEU A 227 -11.06 -8.29 5.07
C LEU A 227 -9.78 -9.12 5.06
N GLY A 228 -9.90 -10.40 5.37
CA GLY A 228 -8.79 -11.34 5.43
C GLY A 228 -8.66 -12.23 4.20
N GLY A 229 -7.48 -12.83 4.06
CA GLY A 229 -7.09 -13.62 2.88
C GLY A 229 -7.16 -12.78 1.60
N GLU A 230 -6.73 -11.53 1.68
CA GLU A 230 -6.82 -10.46 0.68
C GLU A 230 -8.24 -10.03 0.30
N SER A 231 -9.10 -10.97 -0.10
CA SER A 231 -10.47 -10.71 -0.53
C SER A 231 -11.41 -11.90 -0.27
N ASN A 232 -11.15 -12.71 0.77
CA ASN A 232 -11.82 -13.99 0.96
C ASN A 232 -12.74 -14.06 2.19
N PHE A 233 -12.43 -13.31 3.26
CA PHE A 233 -13.21 -13.34 4.51
C PHE A 233 -13.49 -11.94 5.01
N LEU A 234 -14.77 -11.52 5.01
CA LEU A 234 -15.18 -10.23 5.55
C LEU A 234 -15.72 -10.37 6.97
N PHE A 235 -15.28 -9.46 7.84
CA PHE A 235 -15.77 -9.33 9.20
C PHE A 235 -16.15 -7.88 9.45
N ARG A 236 -17.30 -7.68 10.09
CA ARG A 236 -17.74 -6.37 10.56
C ARG A 236 -17.52 -6.24 12.06
N PHE A 237 -17.26 -5.02 12.51
CA PHE A 237 -17.25 -4.72 13.94
C PHE A 237 -18.62 -5.01 14.56
N ASP A 238 -18.64 -5.69 15.71
CA ASP A 238 -19.86 -6.08 16.42
C ASP A 238 -19.62 -6.07 17.93
N ARG A 239 -20.23 -5.12 18.64
CA ARG A 239 -20.07 -4.97 20.10
C ARG A 239 -20.63 -6.12 20.92
N SER A 240 -21.53 -6.91 20.33
CA SER A 240 -22.17 -8.04 21.00
C SER A 240 -21.34 -9.34 20.91
N SER A 241 -20.39 -9.39 19.98
CA SER A 241 -19.49 -10.52 19.79
C SER A 241 -18.35 -10.50 20.81
N PRO A 242 -17.94 -11.66 21.36
CA PRO A 242 -16.81 -11.74 22.30
C PRO A 242 -15.49 -11.25 21.69
N ASP A 243 -15.32 -11.43 20.38
CA ASP A 243 -14.13 -11.01 19.62
C ASP A 243 -14.31 -9.63 18.96
N LEU A 244 -15.37 -8.91 19.33
CA LEU A 244 -15.76 -7.60 18.75
C LEU A 244 -15.97 -7.60 17.22
N MET A 245 -16.10 -8.78 16.63
CA MET A 245 -16.20 -8.99 15.19
C MET A 245 -17.16 -10.14 14.88
N THR A 246 -17.90 -9.99 13.79
CA THR A 246 -18.80 -11.03 13.27
C THR A 246 -18.54 -11.25 11.80
N TYR A 247 -18.45 -12.53 11.40
CA TYR A 247 -18.29 -12.94 10.01
C TYR A 247 -19.49 -12.49 9.16
N VAL A 248 -19.21 -11.97 7.98
CA VAL A 248 -20.22 -11.57 6.99
C VAL A 248 -20.23 -12.60 5.86
N PRO A 249 -21.35 -13.31 5.62
CA PRO A 249 -21.49 -14.26 4.51
C PRO A 249 -21.10 -13.66 3.16
N GLN A 250 -20.35 -14.42 2.35
CA GLN A 250 -19.87 -13.97 1.03
C GLN A 250 -20.99 -13.44 0.13
N SER A 251 -22.19 -14.02 0.18
CA SER A 251 -23.35 -13.59 -0.60
C SER A 251 -23.73 -12.11 -0.43
N GLU A 252 -23.36 -11.50 0.70
CA GLU A 252 -23.68 -10.10 1.04
C GLU A 252 -22.71 -9.07 0.43
N TRP A 253 -21.48 -9.47 0.11
CA TRP A 253 -20.41 -8.51 -0.22
C TRP A 253 -19.58 -8.87 -1.46
N VAL A 254 -19.64 -10.12 -1.93
CA VAL A 254 -18.89 -10.56 -3.10
C VAL A 254 -19.32 -9.77 -4.35
N LEU A 255 -18.33 -9.30 -5.10
CA LEU A 255 -18.52 -8.51 -6.33
C LEU A 255 -19.06 -9.39 -7.45
N ASP A 256 -19.75 -8.79 -8.42
CA ASP A 256 -20.36 -9.54 -9.54
C ASP A 256 -19.30 -10.28 -10.37
N GLU A 257 -18.13 -9.68 -10.55
CA GLU A 257 -17.00 -10.32 -11.25
C GLU A 257 -16.42 -11.48 -10.43
N MET A 258 -16.38 -11.36 -9.10
CA MET A 258 -15.93 -12.46 -8.24
C MET A 258 -16.89 -13.65 -8.29
N ARG A 259 -18.20 -13.40 -8.44
CA ARG A 259 -19.22 -14.45 -8.64
C ARG A 259 -19.07 -15.18 -9.97
N SER A 260 -18.46 -14.54 -10.97
CA SER A 260 -18.24 -15.13 -12.29
C SER A 260 -17.03 -16.08 -12.34
N TRP A 261 -16.22 -16.12 -11.28
CA TRP A 261 -15.09 -17.04 -11.17
C TRP A 261 -15.58 -18.48 -11.02
N ARG A 262 -15.17 -19.34 -11.96
CA ARG A 262 -15.63 -20.73 -12.00
C ARG A 262 -14.87 -21.58 -10.98
N ASP A 263 -15.58 -22.46 -10.29
CA ASP A 263 -15.01 -23.40 -9.33
C ASP A 263 -13.97 -24.33 -9.97
N ASP A 264 -14.16 -24.69 -11.25
CA ASP A 264 -13.19 -25.48 -12.03
C ASP A 264 -11.87 -24.72 -12.21
N ASP A 265 -11.94 -23.41 -12.52
CA ASP A 265 -10.75 -22.57 -12.69
C ASP A 265 -10.04 -22.34 -11.33
N ILE A 266 -10.80 -22.16 -10.25
CA ILE A 266 -10.24 -22.07 -8.89
C ILE A 266 -9.50 -23.36 -8.53
N THR A 267 -10.12 -24.50 -8.77
CA THR A 267 -9.54 -25.82 -8.48
C THR A 267 -8.28 -26.05 -9.32
N GLU A 268 -8.34 -25.80 -10.63
CA GLU A 268 -7.20 -25.93 -11.55
C GLU A 268 -6.01 -25.07 -11.10
N LEU A 269 -6.25 -23.79 -10.77
CA LEU A 269 -5.19 -22.88 -10.34
C LEU A 269 -4.53 -23.36 -9.05
N LEU A 270 -5.34 -23.67 -8.05
CA LEU A 270 -4.83 -24.10 -6.75
C LEU A 270 -4.12 -25.47 -6.86
N ASP A 271 -4.53 -26.36 -7.76
CA ASP A 271 -3.83 -27.64 -8.00
C ASP A 271 -2.44 -27.43 -8.60
N ILE A 272 -2.33 -26.52 -9.57
CA ILE A 272 -1.03 -26.12 -10.15
C ILE A 272 -0.14 -25.49 -9.09
N ALA A 273 -0.68 -24.58 -8.27
CA ALA A 273 0.04 -23.94 -7.19
C ALA A 273 0.49 -24.97 -6.12
N GLU A 274 -0.39 -25.90 -5.74
CA GLU A 274 -0.09 -26.96 -4.78
C GLU A 274 1.04 -27.88 -5.27
N ALA A 275 0.99 -28.28 -6.54
CA ALA A 275 2.04 -29.09 -7.15
C ALA A 275 3.40 -28.37 -7.14
N ALA A 276 3.43 -27.08 -7.51
CA ALA A 276 4.63 -26.26 -7.46
C ALA A 276 5.17 -26.11 -6.02
N LEU A 277 4.30 -25.86 -5.04
CA LEU A 277 4.66 -25.79 -3.63
C LEU A 277 5.27 -27.11 -3.11
N ARG A 278 4.66 -28.25 -3.45
CA ARG A 278 5.18 -29.58 -3.10
C ARG A 278 6.56 -29.82 -3.70
N GLN A 279 6.78 -29.37 -4.95
CA GLN A 279 8.08 -29.45 -5.60
C GLN A 279 9.12 -28.57 -4.89
N CYS A 280 8.78 -27.35 -4.48
CA CYS A 280 9.65 -26.48 -3.69
C CYS A 280 10.01 -27.12 -2.34
N VAL A 281 9.03 -27.67 -1.61
CA VAL A 281 9.26 -28.38 -0.34
C VAL A 281 10.26 -29.51 -0.51
N SER A 282 10.11 -30.33 -1.56
CA SER A 282 11.03 -31.43 -1.86
C SER A 282 12.42 -30.93 -2.27
N ASN A 283 12.50 -29.98 -3.21
CA ASN A 283 13.77 -29.54 -3.80
C ASN A 283 14.64 -28.78 -2.80
N LEU A 284 14.02 -27.91 -1.99
CA LEU A 284 14.71 -27.09 -0.99
C LEU A 284 14.80 -27.78 0.38
N HIS A 285 14.28 -29.02 0.51
CA HIS A 285 14.18 -29.77 1.75
C HIS A 285 13.56 -28.93 2.88
N LEU A 286 12.47 -28.22 2.58
CA LEU A 286 11.82 -27.33 3.55
C LEU A 286 11.22 -28.16 4.68
N PRO A 287 11.44 -27.77 5.96
CA PRO A 287 10.75 -28.38 7.10
C PRO A 287 9.32 -27.83 7.18
N ALA A 288 8.51 -28.12 6.16
CA ALA A 288 7.18 -27.55 5.98
C ALA A 288 6.15 -28.59 5.54
N ALA A 289 4.88 -28.30 5.83
CA ALA A 289 3.73 -29.03 5.33
C ALA A 289 2.92 -28.14 4.38
N VAL A 290 2.17 -28.76 3.47
CA VAL A 290 1.28 -28.07 2.52
C VAL A 290 -0.13 -28.06 3.08
N LEU A 291 -0.80 -26.92 3.03
CA LEU A 291 -2.18 -26.71 3.44
C LEU A 291 -3.03 -26.23 2.26
N ARG A 292 -4.07 -26.98 1.92
CA ARG A 292 -5.10 -26.59 0.94
C ARG A 292 -6.36 -26.08 1.65
N LYS A 293 -6.83 -24.91 1.26
CA LYS A 293 -8.11 -24.29 1.66
C LYS A 293 -9.01 -24.16 0.43
N GLU A 294 -10.24 -23.68 0.63
CA GLU A 294 -11.22 -23.47 -0.44
C GLU A 294 -10.72 -22.50 -1.53
N ARG A 295 -10.08 -21.39 -1.11
CA ARG A 295 -9.64 -20.31 -2.01
C ARG A 295 -8.15 -19.95 -1.84
N ALA A 296 -7.38 -20.88 -1.27
CA ALA A 296 -5.97 -20.67 -1.00
C ALA A 296 -5.21 -21.99 -0.88
N VAL A 297 -3.91 -21.98 -1.18
CA VAL A 297 -3.00 -23.09 -0.90
C VAL A 297 -1.64 -22.55 -0.47
N GLY A 298 -0.99 -23.17 0.49
CA GLY A 298 0.27 -22.67 1.00
C GLY A 298 1.14 -23.73 1.67
N VAL A 299 2.36 -23.33 2.02
CA VAL A 299 3.29 -24.09 2.85
C VAL A 299 3.51 -23.37 4.16
N PHE A 300 3.46 -24.12 5.25
CA PHE A 300 3.68 -23.61 6.61
C PHE A 300 4.71 -24.49 7.33
N PRO A 301 5.48 -23.96 8.29
CA PRO A 301 6.57 -24.69 8.89
C PRO A 301 6.04 -25.77 9.83
N LEU A 302 6.75 -26.89 9.89
CA LEU A 302 6.52 -27.93 10.89
C LEU A 302 6.75 -27.37 12.30
N ALA A 303 6.11 -27.97 13.30
CA ALA A 303 6.22 -27.52 14.69
C ALA A 303 7.69 -27.38 15.13
N GLY A 304 8.04 -26.24 15.71
CA GLY A 304 9.40 -25.93 16.18
C GLY A 304 10.40 -25.54 15.07
N HIS A 305 9.99 -25.53 13.80
CA HIS A 305 10.85 -25.17 12.68
C HIS A 305 10.55 -23.76 12.16
N LYS A 306 11.52 -23.19 11.46
CA LYS A 306 11.40 -21.95 10.67
C LYS A 306 12.06 -22.16 9.32
N MET A 307 11.55 -21.49 8.31
CA MET A 307 12.18 -21.45 7.00
C MET A 307 12.99 -20.16 6.87
N HIS A 308 14.10 -20.23 6.14
CA HIS A 308 14.87 -19.04 5.82
C HIS A 308 14.09 -18.17 4.84
N ARG A 309 14.25 -16.85 4.96
CA ARG A 309 13.56 -15.89 4.09
C ARG A 309 13.82 -16.18 2.62
N GLU A 310 15.07 -16.47 2.27
CA GLU A 310 15.49 -16.75 0.90
C GLU A 310 14.78 -17.99 0.33
N GLN A 311 14.52 -18.99 1.15
CA GLN A 311 13.75 -20.17 0.76
C GLN A 311 12.27 -19.84 0.51
N LEU A 312 11.69 -18.96 1.32
CA LEU A 312 10.32 -18.48 1.14
C LEU A 312 10.19 -17.63 -0.13
N GLU A 313 11.13 -16.70 -0.37
CA GLU A 313 11.15 -15.86 -1.57
C GLU A 313 11.33 -16.72 -2.85
N GLU A 314 12.24 -17.70 -2.85
CA GLU A 314 12.39 -18.66 -3.94
C GLU A 314 11.08 -19.42 -4.20
N THR A 315 10.43 -19.90 -3.13
CA THR A 315 9.16 -20.63 -3.23
C THR A 315 8.06 -19.74 -3.83
N VAL A 316 7.93 -18.49 -3.40
CA VAL A 316 6.98 -17.52 -3.98
C VAL A 316 7.25 -17.32 -5.46
N LEU A 317 8.50 -17.06 -5.86
CA LEU A 317 8.86 -16.78 -7.25
C LEU A 317 8.60 -17.98 -8.17
N VAL A 318 8.92 -19.20 -7.71
CA VAL A 318 8.65 -20.43 -8.46
C VAL A 318 7.15 -20.63 -8.66
N VAL A 319 6.35 -20.51 -7.60
CA VAL A 319 4.90 -20.75 -7.67
C VAL A 319 4.21 -19.67 -8.49
N GLN A 320 4.55 -18.39 -8.27
CA GLN A 320 4.08 -17.26 -9.07
C GLN A 320 4.34 -17.48 -10.56
N SER A 321 5.60 -17.76 -10.93
CA SER A 321 6.00 -18.00 -12.33
C SER A 321 5.28 -19.21 -12.94
N THR A 322 5.06 -20.25 -12.15
CA THR A 322 4.37 -21.48 -12.61
C THR A 322 2.90 -21.20 -12.90
N VAL A 323 2.21 -20.51 -11.98
CA VAL A 323 0.79 -20.16 -12.15
C VAL A 323 0.61 -19.12 -13.25
N ASP A 324 1.44 -18.07 -13.31
CA ASP A 324 1.36 -17.02 -14.35
C ASP A 324 1.52 -17.57 -15.77
N ARG A 325 2.29 -18.65 -15.95
CA ARG A 325 2.50 -19.30 -17.25
C ARG A 325 1.41 -20.29 -17.62
N SER A 326 0.51 -20.61 -16.69
CA SER A 326 -0.60 -21.53 -16.95
C SER A 326 -1.76 -20.81 -17.66
N PRO A 327 -2.59 -21.53 -18.45
CA PRO A 327 -3.79 -20.94 -19.03
C PRO A 327 -4.74 -20.35 -17.99
N VAL A 328 -4.89 -21.00 -16.84
CA VAL A 328 -5.80 -20.55 -15.77
C VAL A 328 -5.32 -19.30 -15.04
N GLY A 329 -4.01 -19.11 -14.89
CA GLY A 329 -3.43 -17.89 -14.30
C GLY A 329 -3.76 -16.61 -15.07
N SER A 330 -4.10 -16.73 -16.37
CA SER A 330 -4.59 -15.60 -17.17
C SER A 330 -6.10 -15.33 -17.01
N ARG A 331 -6.87 -16.31 -16.53
CA ARG A 331 -8.33 -16.24 -16.38
C ARG A 331 -8.75 -15.82 -14.97
N LEU A 332 -7.93 -16.14 -13.97
CA LEU A 332 -8.27 -15.96 -12.57
C LEU A 332 -7.21 -15.11 -11.86
N PRO A 333 -7.60 -14.03 -11.15
CA PRO A 333 -6.66 -13.28 -10.35
C PRO A 333 -6.20 -14.11 -9.15
N PHE A 334 -4.92 -14.04 -8.85
CA PHE A 334 -4.33 -14.69 -7.70
C PHE A 334 -3.16 -13.84 -7.16
N CYS A 335 -2.75 -14.17 -5.94
CA CYS A 335 -1.59 -13.58 -5.31
C CYS A 335 -0.78 -14.67 -4.62
N ALA A 336 0.50 -14.82 -4.98
CA ALA A 336 1.45 -15.63 -4.22
C ALA A 336 2.31 -14.71 -3.37
N PHE A 337 2.43 -14.95 -2.06
CA PHE A 337 3.18 -14.05 -1.17
C PHE A 337 3.95 -14.79 -0.08
N ASN A 338 4.98 -14.12 0.44
CA ASN A 338 5.77 -14.56 1.58
C ASN A 338 5.18 -13.92 2.86
N GLY A 339 4.63 -14.74 3.76
CA GLY A 339 4.07 -14.30 5.04
C GLY A 339 5.09 -14.24 6.18
N GLY A 340 6.39 -14.16 5.86
CA GLY A 340 7.49 -14.06 6.82
C GLY A 340 7.97 -15.40 7.38
N ASN A 341 7.05 -16.36 7.55
CA ASN A 341 7.38 -17.73 7.97
C ASN A 341 6.59 -18.82 7.22
N ASP A 342 5.73 -18.42 6.28
CA ASP A 342 4.95 -19.30 5.40
C ASP A 342 4.87 -18.67 3.99
N VAL A 343 4.41 -19.46 3.02
CA VAL A 343 4.10 -18.98 1.66
C VAL A 343 2.69 -19.43 1.31
N PHE A 344 1.86 -18.50 0.83
CA PHE A 344 0.50 -18.78 0.41
C PHE A 344 0.24 -18.24 -1.00
N VAL A 345 -0.66 -18.92 -1.69
CA VAL A 345 -1.30 -18.52 -2.94
C VAL A 345 -2.79 -18.39 -2.67
N ASP A 346 -3.30 -17.17 -2.73
CA ASP A 346 -4.71 -16.86 -2.54
C ASP A 346 -5.37 -16.57 -3.89
N ILE A 347 -6.63 -16.99 -4.05
CA ILE A 347 -7.47 -16.52 -5.16
C ILE A 347 -7.95 -15.10 -4.84
N GLY A 348 -7.75 -14.20 -5.79
CA GLY A 348 -7.92 -12.76 -5.62
C GLY A 348 -6.61 -12.04 -5.31
N ASP A 349 -6.70 -10.73 -5.16
CA ASP A 349 -5.60 -9.89 -4.69
C ASP A 349 -6.15 -8.67 -3.93
N LYS A 350 -5.30 -7.91 -3.24
CA LYS A 350 -5.70 -6.71 -2.47
C LYS A 350 -6.51 -5.68 -3.28
N SER A 351 -6.40 -5.63 -4.61
CA SER A 351 -7.23 -4.74 -5.42
C SER A 351 -8.72 -5.12 -5.30
N TRP A 352 -9.02 -6.42 -5.34
CA TRP A 352 -10.36 -6.94 -5.11
C TRP A 352 -10.82 -6.66 -3.68
N GLY A 353 -9.90 -6.77 -2.72
CA GLY A 353 -10.21 -6.46 -1.33
C GLY A 353 -10.65 -5.01 -1.11
N VAL A 354 -9.90 -4.07 -1.69
CA VAL A 354 -10.25 -2.64 -1.66
C VAL A 354 -11.58 -2.37 -2.37
N ARG A 355 -11.82 -3.01 -3.53
CA ARG A 355 -13.10 -2.88 -4.25
C ARG A 355 -14.29 -3.44 -3.46
N VAL A 356 -14.10 -4.53 -2.72
CA VAL A 356 -15.10 -5.06 -1.78
C VAL A 356 -15.40 -4.02 -0.71
N CYS A 357 -14.38 -3.39 -0.10
CA CYS A 357 -14.60 -2.31 0.88
C CYS A 357 -15.42 -1.15 0.28
N GLN A 358 -15.05 -0.69 -0.93
CA GLN A 358 -15.78 0.35 -1.66
C GLN A 358 -17.26 -0.03 -1.85
N ARG A 359 -17.54 -1.24 -2.34
CA ARG A 359 -18.90 -1.74 -2.60
C ARG A 359 -19.70 -1.97 -1.33
N TYR A 360 -19.08 -2.50 -0.28
CA TYR A 360 -19.71 -2.83 0.99
C TYR A 360 -20.22 -1.57 1.69
N PHE A 361 -19.45 -0.48 1.65
CA PHE A 361 -19.86 0.80 2.23
C PHE A 361 -20.76 1.65 1.32
N GLY A 362 -21.47 1.03 0.36
CA GLY A 362 -22.46 1.70 -0.48
C GLY A 362 -21.93 2.19 -1.83
N GLY A 363 -20.79 1.68 -2.30
CA GLY A 363 -20.22 2.04 -3.59
C GLY A 363 -19.40 3.33 -3.55
N ILE A 364 -18.52 3.47 -2.55
CA ILE A 364 -17.61 4.62 -2.44
C ILE A 364 -16.70 4.67 -3.67
N GLU A 365 -16.63 5.84 -4.30
CA GLU A 365 -15.84 6.06 -5.51
C GLU A 365 -14.34 5.84 -5.27
N GLN A 366 -13.64 5.37 -6.30
CA GLN A 366 -12.19 5.16 -6.27
C GLN A 366 -11.42 6.47 -6.00
N ALA A 367 -11.93 7.58 -6.54
CA ALA A 367 -11.41 8.93 -6.32
C ALA A 367 -11.68 9.49 -4.90
N LYS A 368 -12.42 8.77 -4.06
CA LYS A 368 -12.68 9.10 -2.64
C LYS A 368 -12.10 8.05 -1.68
N THR A 369 -11.29 7.14 -2.22
CA THR A 369 -10.68 6.02 -1.49
C THR A 369 -9.17 6.20 -1.44
N LEU A 370 -8.59 6.09 -0.25
CA LEU A 370 -7.15 6.00 -0.03
C LEU A 370 -6.79 4.60 0.47
N HIS A 371 -5.86 3.92 -0.18
CA HIS A 371 -5.18 2.76 0.38
C HIS A 371 -3.82 3.15 0.96
N ILE A 372 -3.45 2.59 2.10
CA ILE A 372 -2.15 2.77 2.75
C ILE A 372 -1.54 1.38 2.94
N GLY A 373 -0.38 1.12 2.34
CA GLY A 373 0.27 -0.19 2.39
C GLY A 373 1.75 -0.18 1.96
N ASP A 374 2.48 -1.25 2.30
CA ASP A 374 3.90 -1.39 1.96
C ASP A 374 4.14 -2.16 0.65
N GLN A 375 4.66 -1.46 -0.36
CA GLN A 375 4.97 -2.04 -1.66
C GLN A 375 6.45 -2.44 -1.82
N PHE A 376 7.26 -2.40 -0.76
CA PHE A 376 8.67 -2.80 -0.80
C PHE A 376 8.88 -4.31 -0.76
N LEU A 377 7.90 -5.11 -0.34
CA LEU A 377 8.00 -6.56 -0.28
C LEU A 377 8.07 -7.14 -1.71
N SER A 378 9.24 -7.70 -2.03
CA SER A 378 9.81 -7.81 -3.38
C SER A 378 9.41 -9.03 -4.21
N ALA A 379 8.78 -10.06 -3.64
CA ALA A 379 8.19 -11.17 -4.39
C ALA A 379 6.71 -11.33 -4.00
N GLY A 380 5.82 -11.33 -5.00
CA GLY A 380 4.37 -11.47 -4.79
C GLY A 380 3.58 -10.18 -4.62
N SER A 381 4.20 -9.14 -4.05
CA SER A 381 3.71 -7.76 -3.85
C SER A 381 2.20 -7.53 -4.01
N ASN A 382 1.44 -8.06 -3.05
CA ASN A 382 0.00 -7.87 -2.97
C ASN A 382 -0.41 -6.40 -2.87
N ASP A 383 0.34 -5.58 -2.13
CA ASP A 383 0.03 -4.15 -1.95
C ASP A 383 0.11 -3.34 -3.24
N PHE A 384 0.97 -3.75 -4.19
CA PHE A 384 1.05 -3.03 -5.46
C PHE A 384 -0.25 -3.13 -6.25
N LYS A 385 -0.99 -4.23 -6.13
CA LYS A 385 -2.26 -4.44 -6.83
C LYS A 385 -3.33 -3.47 -6.34
N ALA A 386 -3.30 -3.01 -5.09
CA ALA A 386 -4.27 -2.05 -4.56
C ALA A 386 -4.36 -0.75 -5.40
N ARG A 387 -3.26 -0.36 -6.08
CA ARG A 387 -3.21 0.76 -7.02
C ARG A 387 -4.15 0.62 -8.21
N LEU A 388 -4.64 -0.57 -8.50
CA LEU A 388 -5.63 -0.81 -9.56
C LEU A 388 -7.06 -0.46 -9.09
N ALA A 389 -7.28 -0.29 -7.79
CA ALA A 389 -8.58 -0.06 -7.20
C ALA A 389 -8.78 1.37 -6.65
N CYS A 390 -7.70 2.03 -6.22
CA CYS A 390 -7.77 3.41 -5.70
C CYS A 390 -6.39 4.08 -5.60
N THR A 391 -6.42 5.36 -5.20
CA THR A 391 -5.24 6.13 -4.81
C THR A 391 -4.51 5.42 -3.66
N THR A 392 -3.19 5.22 -3.78
CA THR A 392 -2.43 4.39 -2.83
C THR A 392 -1.18 5.11 -2.32
N ALA A 393 -1.12 5.37 -1.02
CA ALA A 393 0.09 5.83 -0.36
C ALA A 393 1.02 4.65 -0.06
N TRP A 394 2.27 4.73 -0.53
CA TRP A 394 3.27 3.72 -0.27
C TRP A 394 4.05 4.08 0.99
N ILE A 395 3.88 3.30 2.05
CA ILE A 395 4.60 3.43 3.32
C ILE A 395 5.70 2.38 3.45
N ALA A 396 6.72 2.63 4.27
CA ALA A 396 7.83 1.70 4.50
C ALA A 396 7.81 1.04 5.90
N ASN A 397 6.93 1.51 6.79
CA ASN A 397 6.80 1.07 8.19
C ASN A 397 5.59 1.77 8.85
N PRO A 398 5.17 1.32 10.05
CA PRO A 398 4.06 1.91 10.79
C PRO A 398 4.24 3.40 11.17
N LEU A 399 5.48 3.89 11.34
CA LEU A 399 5.73 5.30 11.63
C LEU A 399 5.36 6.19 10.44
N GLU A 400 5.64 5.76 9.22
CA GLU A 400 5.21 6.50 8.02
C GLU A 400 3.68 6.51 7.86
N THR A 401 2.98 5.44 8.26
CA THR A 401 1.50 5.44 8.33
C THR A 401 1.00 6.53 9.27
N VAL A 402 1.58 6.63 10.48
CA VAL A 402 1.23 7.68 11.45
C VAL A 402 1.48 9.07 10.88
N GLN A 403 2.65 9.30 10.29
CA GLN A 403 3.01 10.58 9.68
C GLN A 403 2.07 10.98 8.54
N LEU A 404 1.67 10.02 7.70
CA LEU A 404 0.73 10.25 6.61
C LEU A 404 -0.66 10.63 7.14
N LEU A 405 -1.15 9.96 8.19
CA LEU A 405 -2.44 10.28 8.81
C LEU A 405 -2.43 11.64 9.51
N ASP A 406 -1.30 12.04 10.11
CA ASP A 406 -1.14 13.38 10.68
C ASP A 406 -1.11 14.43 9.57
N GLU A 407 -0.35 14.21 8.51
CA GLU A 407 -0.30 15.08 7.33
C GLU A 407 -1.67 15.23 6.67
N MET A 408 -2.45 14.15 6.55
CA MET A 408 -3.81 14.22 6.05
C MET A 408 -4.70 15.16 6.88
N ALA A 409 -4.59 15.11 8.21
CA ALA A 409 -5.37 16.01 9.05
C ALA A 409 -4.91 17.46 8.97
N GLU A 410 -3.60 17.71 8.92
CA GLU A 410 -3.05 19.06 8.67
C GLU A 410 -3.62 19.64 7.36
N LEU A 411 -3.59 18.85 6.28
CA LEU A 411 -4.10 19.27 4.97
C LEU A 411 -5.63 19.46 4.94
N GLU A 412 -6.40 18.61 5.62
CA GLU A 412 -7.87 18.77 5.75
C GLU A 412 -8.23 20.05 6.52
N GLU A 413 -7.49 20.38 7.59
CA GLU A 413 -7.69 21.59 8.37
C GLU A 413 -7.33 22.86 7.57
N GLU A 414 -6.21 22.85 6.85
CA GLU A 414 -5.82 23.94 5.95
C GLU A 414 -6.87 24.19 4.87
N GLU A 415 -7.39 23.13 4.26
CA GLU A 415 -8.40 23.24 3.20
C GLU A 415 -9.75 23.72 3.75
N ALA A 416 -10.14 23.27 4.95
CA ALA A 416 -11.34 23.76 5.62
C ALA A 416 -11.22 25.24 6.00
N TYR A 417 -10.02 25.72 6.35
CA TYR A 417 -9.78 27.14 6.62
C TYR A 417 -9.89 28.00 5.36
N LYS A 418 -9.36 27.54 4.22
CA LYS A 418 -9.46 28.26 2.93
C LYS A 418 -10.89 28.41 2.40
N LYS A 419 -11.79 27.51 2.79
CA LYS A 419 -13.21 27.51 2.39
C LYS A 419 -14.10 28.40 3.26
N LYS A 420 -13.60 28.87 4.40
CA LYS A 420 -14.26 29.84 5.27
C LYS A 420 -13.86 31.25 4.87
#